data_AF-A0A316GXP3-F1
#
_entry.id   AF-A0A316GXP3-F1
#
_cell.length_a   1.000
_cell.length_b   1.000
_cell.length_c   1.000
_cell.angle_alpha   90.00
_cell.angle_beta   90.00
_cell.angle_gamma   90.00
#
_symmetry.space_group_name_H-M   'P 1'
#
loop_
_entity.id
_entity.type
_entity.pdbx_description
1 polymer ?
#
loop_
_entity_poly.entity_id
_entity_poly.type
_entity_poly.pdbx_seq_one_letter_code
_entity_poly.pdbx_strand_id
1 'polypeptide(L)'
;MTVRQTKLIGLLGDMSWEASVLYYRLINQVAHRRMGGHHNARSQMFRPDFDELNALAAQGDWTGVAAVVSDAAATLEKAGAEFALLTAVTPHTVADQLAGAIGMPMLHIADPTGEAILAKGLARVGSWASSPSACRHGSASR
;
A
#
# COMPACT_ATOMS: atom_id res chain seq x y z
N MET A 1 -22.97 22.75 -10.40
CA MET A 1 -21.69 22.35 -9.79
C MET A 1 -21.30 20.99 -10.34
N THR A 2 -20.39 20.95 -11.31
CA THR A 2 -19.92 19.68 -11.86
C THR A 2 -19.05 19.01 -10.81
N VAL A 3 -19.56 17.94 -10.19
CA VAL A 3 -18.77 17.11 -9.28
C VAL A 3 -17.55 16.65 -10.07
N ARG A 4 -16.35 17.11 -9.70
CA ARG A 4 -15.11 16.60 -10.28
C ARG A 4 -15.10 15.09 -10.03
N GLN A 5 -15.02 14.31 -11.11
CA GLN A 5 -14.80 12.87 -11.01
C GLN A 5 -13.58 12.63 -10.12
N THR A 6 -13.72 11.73 -9.15
CA THR A 6 -12.61 11.37 -8.28
C THR A 6 -11.53 10.66 -9.09
N LYS A 7 -10.27 10.95 -8.76
CA LYS A 7 -9.13 10.26 -9.34
C LYS A 7 -9.24 8.76 -9.12
N LEU A 8 -8.84 7.94 -10.09
CA LEU A 8 -8.84 6.49 -9.94
C LEU A 8 -7.68 6.04 -9.05
N ILE A 9 -8.00 5.40 -7.91
CA ILE A 9 -7.03 4.94 -6.92
C ILE A 9 -6.55 3.53 -7.28
N GLY A 10 -5.23 3.32 -7.32
CA GLY A 10 -4.62 1.99 -7.35
C GLY A 10 -4.31 1.50 -5.93
N LEU A 11 -4.88 0.37 -5.54
CA LEU A 11 -4.65 -0.28 -4.25
C LEU A 11 -3.81 -1.54 -4.48
N LEU A 12 -2.59 -1.54 -3.97
CA LEU A 12 -1.72 -2.72 -3.92
C LEU A 12 -2.03 -3.47 -2.62
N GLY A 13 -2.85 -4.51 -2.77
CA GLY A 13 -3.52 -5.19 -1.66
C GLY A 13 -2.88 -6.51 -1.23
N ASP A 14 -3.49 -7.06 -0.20
CA ASP A 14 -3.45 -8.47 0.24
C ASP A 14 -2.09 -8.92 0.77
N MET A 15 -1.41 -8.02 1.47
CA MET A 15 -0.15 -8.29 2.17
C MET A 15 -0.25 -8.09 3.70
N SER A 16 -1.34 -8.47 4.39
CA SER A 16 -2.39 -9.44 4.09
C SER A 16 -3.77 -8.83 3.73
N TRP A 17 -4.76 -9.68 3.39
CA TRP A 17 -6.08 -9.26 2.91
C TRP A 17 -6.94 -8.51 3.93
N GLU A 18 -6.73 -8.77 5.23
CA GLU A 18 -7.47 -8.11 6.31
C GLU A 18 -7.25 -6.59 6.29
N ALA A 19 -6.02 -6.17 6.00
CA ALA A 19 -5.68 -4.76 5.85
C ALA A 19 -6.35 -4.15 4.62
N SER A 20 -6.37 -4.86 3.47
CA SER A 20 -7.03 -4.39 2.25
C SER A 20 -8.51 -4.05 2.47
N VAL A 21 -9.23 -4.90 3.21
CA VAL A 21 -10.64 -4.68 3.54
C VAL A 21 -10.82 -3.39 4.33
N LEU A 22 -9.94 -3.14 5.30
CA LEU A 22 -9.96 -1.92 6.09
C LEU A 22 -9.72 -0.67 5.23
N TYR A 23 -8.69 -0.70 4.37
CA TYR A 23 -8.40 0.41 3.45
C TYR A 23 -9.57 0.70 2.52
N TYR A 24 -10.10 -0.33 1.86
CA TYR A 24 -11.27 -0.20 0.98
C TYR A 24 -12.46 0.43 1.72
N ARG A 25 -12.78 -0.08 2.92
CA ARG A 25 -13.89 0.44 3.73
C ARG A 25 -13.69 1.90 4.09
N LEU A 26 -12.52 2.27 4.63
CA LEU A 26 -12.24 3.63 5.10
C LEU A 26 -12.24 4.64 3.94
N ILE A 27 -11.63 4.29 2.81
CA ILE A 27 -11.59 5.13 1.61
C ILE A 27 -13.02 5.42 1.13
N ASN A 28 -13.88 4.41 1.05
CA ASN A 28 -15.26 4.57 0.62
C ASN A 28 -16.10 5.35 1.63
N GLN A 29 -15.90 5.15 2.93
CA GLN A 29 -16.55 5.95 3.96
C GLN A 29 -16.17 7.43 3.88
N VAL A 30 -14.89 7.75 3.62
CA VAL A 30 -14.43 9.13 3.41
C VAL A 30 -15.04 9.71 2.14
N ALA A 31 -15.07 8.95 1.04
CA ALA A 31 -15.69 9.37 -0.22
C ALA A 31 -17.16 9.71 -0.04
N HIS A 32 -17.92 8.83 0.62
CA HIS A 32 -19.33 9.05 0.94
C HIS A 32 -19.53 10.29 1.83
N ARG A 33 -18.72 10.47 2.88
CA ARG A 33 -18.80 11.65 3.75
C ARG A 33 -18.52 12.96 3.02
N ARG A 34 -17.61 12.96 2.04
CA ARG A 34 -17.21 14.18 1.31
C ARG A 34 -18.13 14.54 0.16
N MET A 35 -18.68 13.54 -0.53
CA MET A 35 -19.45 13.73 -1.76
C MET A 35 -20.97 13.52 -1.59
N GLY A 36 -21.38 12.85 -0.50
CA GLY A 36 -22.80 12.55 -0.23
C GLY A 36 -23.41 11.52 -1.17
N GLY A 37 -24.73 11.33 -1.07
CA GLY A 37 -25.50 10.44 -1.94
C GLY A 37 -24.97 9.00 -1.99
N HIS A 38 -24.89 8.43 -3.19
CA HIS A 38 -24.36 7.08 -3.42
C HIS A 38 -22.90 7.09 -3.89
N HIS A 39 -22.15 8.17 -3.63
CA HIS A 39 -20.78 8.27 -4.09
C HIS A 39 -19.84 7.34 -3.31
N ASN A 40 -19.10 6.52 -4.05
CA ASN A 40 -17.98 5.71 -3.58
C ASN A 40 -16.66 6.24 -4.16
N ALA A 41 -15.53 5.79 -3.64
CA ALA A 41 -14.24 6.08 -4.26
C ALA A 41 -14.07 5.22 -5.51
N ARG A 42 -13.59 5.82 -6.60
CA ARG A 42 -13.16 5.07 -7.77
C ARG A 42 -11.82 4.42 -7.43
N SER A 43 -11.78 3.10 -7.30
CA SER A 43 -10.57 2.37 -6.95
C SER A 43 -10.48 1.04 -7.69
N GLN A 44 -9.26 0.63 -8.03
CA GLN A 44 -8.91 -0.71 -8.47
C GLN A 44 -7.94 -1.32 -7.48
N MET A 45 -8.12 -2.59 -7.15
CA MET A 45 -7.25 -3.32 -6.23
C MET A 45 -6.60 -4.47 -6.98
N PHE A 46 -5.26 -4.46 -7.03
CA PHE A 46 -4.48 -5.59 -7.51
C PHE A 46 -3.99 -6.39 -6.30
N ARG A 47 -4.05 -7.71 -6.42
CA ARG A 47 -3.81 -8.65 -5.32
C ARG A 47 -2.75 -9.66 -5.77
N PRO A 48 -1.46 -9.42 -5.49
CA PRO A 48 -0.42 -10.41 -5.70
C PRO A 48 -0.62 -11.60 -4.76
N ASP A 49 0.01 -12.73 -5.07
CA ASP A 49 0.04 -13.87 -4.16
C ASP A 49 0.90 -13.53 -2.93
N PHE A 50 0.27 -13.55 -1.76
CA PHE A 50 0.97 -13.22 -0.53
C PHE A 50 1.96 -14.30 -0.10
N ASP A 51 1.70 -15.56 -0.47
CA ASP A 51 2.60 -16.66 -0.12
C ASP A 51 3.92 -16.52 -0.88
N GLU A 52 3.87 -16.15 -2.16
CA GLU A 52 5.04 -15.81 -2.97
C GLU A 52 5.84 -14.66 -2.34
N LEU A 53 5.18 -13.56 -2.00
CA LEU A 53 5.82 -12.40 -1.38
C LEU A 53 6.46 -12.74 -0.03
N ASN A 54 5.78 -13.54 0.80
CA ASN A 54 6.32 -14.00 2.08
C ASN A 54 7.53 -14.92 1.89
N ALA A 55 7.49 -15.83 0.92
CA ALA A 55 8.60 -16.73 0.63
C ALA A 55 9.85 -15.96 0.20
N LEU A 56 9.68 -14.95 -0.68
CA LEU A 56 10.77 -14.06 -1.11
C LEU A 56 11.31 -13.24 0.08
N ALA A 57 10.43 -12.63 0.87
CA ALA A 57 10.81 -11.85 2.04
C ALA A 57 11.54 -12.70 3.10
N ALA A 58 11.11 -13.94 3.32
CA ALA A 58 11.75 -14.87 4.26
C ALA A 58 13.17 -15.26 3.84
N GLN A 59 13.41 -15.38 2.53
CA GLN A 59 14.73 -15.60 1.95
C GLN A 59 15.60 -14.33 1.95
N GLY A 60 15.00 -13.17 2.23
CA GLY A 60 15.66 -11.86 2.14
C GLY A 60 15.80 -11.36 0.69
N ASP A 61 15.06 -11.95 -0.26
CA ASP A 61 15.03 -11.53 -1.65
C ASP A 61 14.09 -10.34 -1.85
N TRP A 62 14.55 -9.16 -1.40
CA TRP A 62 13.81 -7.91 -1.57
C TRP A 62 13.77 -7.43 -3.02
N THR A 63 14.69 -7.88 -3.87
CA THR A 63 14.65 -7.61 -5.31
C THR A 63 13.49 -8.33 -5.96
N GLY A 64 13.27 -9.60 -5.62
CA GLY A 64 12.09 -10.36 -6.04
C GLY A 64 10.79 -9.74 -5.55
N VAL A 65 10.72 -9.36 -4.27
CA VAL A 65 9.55 -8.63 -3.72
C VAL A 65 9.29 -7.35 -4.52
N ALA A 66 10.33 -6.55 -4.78
CA ALA A 66 10.19 -5.32 -5.56
C ALA A 66 9.66 -5.60 -6.97
N ALA A 67 10.11 -6.67 -7.63
CA ALA A 67 9.64 -7.04 -8.97
C ALA A 67 8.14 -7.38 -8.96
N VAL A 68 7.69 -8.26 -8.06
CA VAL A 68 6.27 -8.66 -7.94
C VAL A 68 5.37 -7.45 -7.67
N VAL A 69 5.77 -6.59 -6.73
CA VAL A 69 4.98 -5.39 -6.38
C VAL A 69 5.00 -4.36 -7.51
N SER A 70 6.09 -4.23 -8.25
CA SER A 70 6.20 -3.33 -9.40
C SER A 70 5.32 -3.77 -10.56
N ASP A 71 5.28 -5.06 -10.87
CA ASP A 71 4.40 -5.60 -11.91
C ASP A 71 2.92 -5.41 -11.56
N ALA A 72 2.57 -5.58 -10.29
CA ALA A 72 1.24 -5.26 -9.77
C ALA A 72 0.88 -3.78 -9.97
N ALA A 73 1.82 -2.87 -9.69
CA ALA A 73 1.59 -1.43 -9.85
C ALA A 73 1.50 -1.00 -11.32
N ALA A 74 2.36 -1.56 -12.18
CA ALA A 74 2.30 -1.35 -13.62
C ALA A 74 0.97 -1.86 -14.22
N THR A 75 0.40 -2.93 -13.65
CA THR A 75 -0.94 -3.42 -14.04
C THR A 75 -2.03 -2.41 -13.67
N LEU A 76 -1.97 -1.82 -12.48
CA LEU A 76 -2.88 -0.76 -12.07
C LEU A 76 -2.73 0.49 -12.94
N GLU A 77 -1.50 0.83 -13.34
CA GLU A 77 -1.22 1.96 -14.25
C GLU A 77 -1.89 1.77 -15.61
N LYS A 78 -1.69 0.59 -16.21
CA LYS A 78 -2.33 0.22 -17.48
C LYS A 78 -3.85 0.20 -17.37
N ALA A 79 -4.38 -0.11 -16.19
CA ALA A 79 -5.80 -0.05 -15.91
C ALA A 79 -6.34 1.38 -15.66
N GLY A 80 -5.48 2.40 -15.72
CA GLY A 80 -5.84 3.82 -15.62
C GLY A 80 -5.84 4.38 -14.20
N ALA A 81 -5.19 3.73 -13.24
CA ALA A 81 -4.98 4.32 -11.92
C ALA A 81 -4.12 5.59 -12.05
N GLU A 82 -4.54 6.65 -11.37
CA GLU A 82 -3.87 7.96 -11.42
C GLU A 82 -2.87 8.15 -10.29
N PHE A 83 -2.92 7.29 -9.27
CA PHE A 83 -1.93 7.15 -8.20
C PHE A 83 -2.11 5.80 -7.50
N ALA A 84 -1.06 5.31 -6.84
CA ALA A 84 -1.06 4.04 -6.13
C ALA A 84 -0.76 4.20 -4.63
N LEU A 85 -1.23 3.25 -3.82
CA LEU A 85 -0.84 3.09 -2.42
C LEU A 85 -0.76 1.60 -2.04
N LEU A 86 0.14 1.29 -1.12
CA LEU A 86 0.26 -0.03 -0.49
C LEU A 86 -0.67 -0.11 0.71
N THR A 87 -1.45 -1.19 0.83
CA THR A 87 -2.33 -1.40 2.00
C THR A 87 -1.62 -2.15 3.13
N ALA A 88 -0.28 -2.19 3.13
CA ALA A 88 0.54 -2.87 4.11
C ALA A 88 1.81 -2.06 4.42
N VAL A 89 2.39 -2.24 5.61
CA VAL A 89 3.54 -1.45 6.07
C VAL A 89 4.85 -1.98 5.50
N THR A 90 5.15 -3.26 5.70
CA THR A 90 6.46 -3.86 5.37
C THR A 90 6.88 -3.65 3.90
N PRO A 91 6.02 -3.80 2.88
CA PRO A 91 6.41 -3.61 1.49
C PRO A 91 6.85 -2.17 1.15
N HIS A 92 6.65 -1.19 2.04
CA HIS A 92 7.22 0.14 1.85
C HIS A 92 8.76 0.15 1.90
N THR A 93 9.41 -0.94 2.35
CA THR A 93 10.88 -1.10 2.23
C THR A 93 11.36 -1.09 0.79
N VAL A 94 10.49 -1.41 -0.18
CA VAL A 94 10.79 -1.39 -1.62
C VAL A 94 10.07 -0.27 -2.38
N ALA A 95 9.55 0.73 -1.66
CA ALA A 95 8.77 1.82 -2.26
C ALA A 95 9.58 2.65 -3.28
N ASP A 96 10.87 2.84 -3.05
CA ASP A 96 11.73 3.60 -3.97
C ASP A 96 11.92 2.87 -5.31
N GLN A 97 12.14 1.55 -5.28
CA GLN A 97 12.22 0.74 -6.50
C GLN A 97 10.88 0.72 -7.25
N LEU A 98 9.78 0.61 -6.50
CA LEU A 98 8.44 0.63 -7.03
C LEU A 98 8.10 1.96 -7.72
N ALA A 99 8.44 3.09 -7.08
CA ALA A 99 8.23 4.42 -7.63
C ALA A 99 9.05 4.67 -8.91
N GLY A 100 10.23 4.05 -9.03
CA GLY A 100 11.03 4.08 -10.26
C GLY A 100 10.47 3.21 -11.40
N ALA A 101 9.61 2.24 -11.10
CA ALA A 101 9.08 1.29 -12.07
C ALA A 101 7.77 1.73 -12.74
N ILE A 102 7.08 2.73 -12.18
CA ILE A 102 5.79 3.24 -12.67
C ILE A 102 5.83 4.74 -12.93
N GLY A 103 5.02 5.22 -13.86
CA GLY A 103 4.92 6.65 -14.19
C GLY A 103 3.94 7.44 -13.32
N MET A 104 3.15 6.76 -12.48
CA MET A 104 2.17 7.38 -11.60
C MET A 104 2.74 7.68 -10.19
N PRO A 105 2.19 8.69 -9.48
CA PRO A 105 2.55 8.94 -8.09
C PRO A 105 2.21 7.77 -7.17
N MET A 106 3.13 7.45 -6.27
CA MET A 106 2.90 6.49 -5.20
C MET A 106 2.81 7.23 -3.85
N LEU A 107 1.74 6.98 -3.10
CA LEU A 107 1.58 7.55 -1.75
C LEU A 107 2.26 6.66 -0.72
N HIS A 108 3.22 7.23 0.00
CA HIS A 108 3.97 6.53 1.03
C HIS A 108 3.28 6.69 2.40
N ILE A 109 3.10 5.59 3.16
CA ILE A 109 2.39 5.64 4.46
C ILE A 109 3.07 6.55 5.50
N ALA A 110 4.39 6.71 5.40
CA ALA A 110 5.15 7.56 6.33
C ALA A 110 4.82 9.05 6.18
N ASP A 111 4.38 9.52 5.01
CA ASP A 111 4.13 10.93 4.76
C ASP A 111 2.97 11.45 5.63
N PRO A 112 1.73 10.91 5.54
CA PRO A 112 0.63 11.37 6.39
C PRO A 112 0.86 11.03 7.87
N THR A 113 1.65 9.99 8.18
CA THR A 113 2.01 9.65 9.56
C THR A 113 2.95 10.71 10.15
N GLY A 114 3.98 11.11 9.41
CA GLY A 114 4.94 12.14 9.79
C GLY A 114 4.27 13.50 9.96
N GLU A 115 3.42 13.89 9.01
CA GLU A 115 2.61 15.11 9.11
C GLU A 115 1.76 15.12 10.39
N ALA A 116 1.08 14.01 10.71
CA ALA A 116 0.25 13.89 11.90
C ALA A 116 1.06 13.94 13.22
N ILE A 117 2.28 13.41 13.23
CA ILE A 117 3.20 13.48 14.38
C ILE A 117 3.67 14.92 14.59
N LEU A 118 4.12 15.58 13.51
CA LEU A 118 4.59 16.97 13.55
C LEU A 118 3.48 17.94 13.96
N ALA A 119 2.25 17.74 13.47
CA ALA A 119 1.09 18.54 13.85
C ALA A 119 0.76 18.47 15.36
N LYS A 120 1.22 17.43 16.05
CA LYS A 120 1.12 17.29 17.51
C LYS A 120 2.31 17.86 18.27
N GLY A 121 3.28 18.48 17.59
CA GLY A 121 4.49 19.03 18.20
C GLY A 121 5.47 17.97 18.72
N LEU A 122 5.34 16.73 18.27
CA LEU A 122 6.19 15.62 18.71
C LEU A 122 7.44 15.53 17.82
N ALA A 123 8.62 15.55 18.44
CA ALA A 123 9.89 15.42 17.73
C ALA A 123 10.51 14.01 17.81
N ARG A 124 9.98 13.14 18.69
CA ARG A 124 10.46 11.76 18.89
C ARG A 124 9.28 10.85 19.23
N VAL A 125 9.16 9.76 18.49
CA VAL A 125 8.15 8.72 18.70
C VAL A 125 8.80 7.33 18.63
N GLY A 126 8.21 6.35 19.31
CA GLY A 126 8.55 4.94 19.09
C GLY A 126 7.81 4.41 17.86
N SER A 127 8.47 3.57 17.07
CA SER A 127 7.84 2.80 15.99
C SER A 127 7.80 1.32 16.38
N TRP A 128 6.67 0.67 16.11
CA TRP A 128 6.53 -0.78 16.26
C TRP A 128 6.13 -1.37 14.92
N ALA A 129 6.99 -2.21 14.37
CA ALA A 129 6.77 -2.92 13.12
C ALA A 129 7.42 -4.30 13.20
N SER A 130 6.95 -5.23 12.36
CA SER A 130 7.68 -6.47 12.13
C SER A 130 9.05 -6.13 11.54
N SER A 131 10.11 -6.73 12.08
CA SER A 131 11.43 -6.53 11.49
C SER A 131 11.43 -7.13 10.08
N PRO A 132 12.00 -6.44 9.07
CA PRO A 132 12.28 -7.08 7.78
C PRO A 132 13.14 -8.34 7.94
N SER A 133 13.96 -8.42 9.01
CA SER A 133 14.74 -9.60 9.36
C SER A 133 13.98 -10.65 10.19
N ALA A 134 12.79 -10.36 10.72
CA ALA A 134 12.00 -11.30 11.51
C ALA A 134 11.44 -12.46 10.67
N CYS A 135 11.31 -12.30 9.35
CA CYS A 135 10.91 -13.39 8.45
C CYS A 135 11.97 -14.51 8.33
N ARG A 136 13.17 -14.36 8.93
CA ARG A 136 14.22 -15.40 8.94
C ARG A 136 13.95 -16.58 9.89
N HIS A 137 12.92 -16.53 10.74
CA HIS A 137 12.68 -17.55 11.78
C HIS A 137 11.46 -18.44 11.50
N GLY A 138 11.41 -19.00 10.28
CA GLY A 138 10.32 -19.86 9.83
C GLY A 138 10.76 -21.23 9.30
N SER A 139 11.82 -21.85 9.81
CA SER A 139 12.11 -23.27 9.51
C SER A 139 13.05 -23.92 10.54
N ALA A 140 12.49 -24.40 11.65
CA ALA A 140 13.06 -25.50 12.45
C ALA A 140 12.07 -25.94 13.54
N SER A 141 11.12 -26.80 13.20
CA SER A 141 10.56 -27.79 14.13
C SER A 141 9.81 -28.88 13.34
N ARG A 142 10.59 -29.86 12.89
CA ARG A 142 10.22 -31.28 12.86
C ARG A 142 11.45 -32.08 13.25
#